data_AF-A0A836RWM8-F1
#
_entry.id   AF-A0A836RWM8-F1
#
_cell.length_a   1.000
_cell.length_b   1.000
_cell.length_c   1.000
_cell.angle_alpha   90.00
_cell.angle_beta   90.00
_cell.angle_gamma   90.00
#
_symmetry.space_group_name_H-M   'P 1'
#
loop_
_entity.id
_entity.type
_entity.pdbx_description
1 polymer ?
#
loop_
_entity_poly.entity_id
_entity_poly.type
_entity_poly.pdbx_seq_one_letter_code
_entity_poly.pdbx_strand_id
1 'polypeptide(L)'
;MNLFTVLILSIFSLTTFVYSAECSTYHIVKSGDSLWRIAKKYKISLRELYKLNPYLRKKKFLKPGQKICISKLKKKKNKVQRKFIVYKVKKGDSLIKIAKKIGVKVS
;
A
#
# COMPACT_ATOMS: atom_id res chain seq x y z
N MET A 1 -25.66 26.99 -22.98
CA MET A 1 -24.47 26.50 -22.25
C MET A 1 -24.59 27.01 -20.83
N ASN A 2 -25.00 26.15 -19.89
CA ASN A 2 -25.51 26.61 -18.60
C ASN A 2 -24.36 26.83 -17.62
N LEU A 3 -24.43 27.90 -16.80
CA LEU A 3 -23.46 28.23 -15.75
C LEU A 3 -23.17 27.02 -14.82
N PHE A 4 -24.19 26.19 -14.58
CA PHE A 4 -24.08 24.92 -13.85
C PHE A 4 -23.11 23.91 -14.48
N THR A 5 -22.97 23.87 -15.80
CA THR A 5 -22.05 22.95 -16.49
C THR A 5 -20.58 23.39 -16.38
N VAL A 6 -20.32 24.69 -16.20
CA VAL A 6 -18.95 25.25 -16.07
C VAL A 6 -18.39 24.99 -14.66
N LEU A 7 -19.25 25.03 -13.63
CA LEU A 7 -18.86 24.78 -12.24
C LEU A 7 -18.50 23.30 -11.97
N ILE A 8 -19.17 22.35 -12.64
CA ILE A 8 -18.89 20.92 -12.47
C ILE A 8 -17.54 20.54 -13.12
N LEU A 9 -17.18 21.16 -14.25
CA LEU A 9 -15.90 20.94 -14.94
C LEU A 9 -14.70 21.53 -14.18
N SER A 10 -14.87 22.63 -13.45
CA SER A 10 -13.79 23.19 -12.63
C SER A 10 -13.46 22.31 -11.42
N ILE A 11 -14.48 21.78 -10.73
CA ILE A 11 -14.30 20.94 -9.54
C ILE A 11 -13.74 19.54 -9.90
N PHE A 12 -14.04 19.02 -11.10
CA PHE A 12 -13.48 17.76 -11.60
C PHE A 12 -11.96 17.82 -11.86
N SER A 13 -11.42 19.01 -12.13
CA SER A 13 -9.98 19.25 -12.25
C SER A 13 -9.27 19.28 -10.89
N LEU A 14 -9.89 19.89 -9.87
CA LEU A 14 -9.29 20.03 -8.54
C LEU A 14 -9.30 18.74 -7.70
N THR A 15 -10.21 17.79 -7.98
CA THR A 15 -10.41 16.60 -7.13
C THR A 15 -9.57 15.38 -7.52
N THR A 16 -8.80 15.43 -8.62
CA THR A 16 -8.07 14.24 -9.13
C THR A 16 -6.56 14.23 -8.83
N PHE A 17 -6.02 15.29 -8.22
CA PHE A 17 -4.55 15.45 -8.10
C PHE A 17 -3.92 14.94 -6.80
N VAL A 18 -4.57 14.06 -6.04
CA VAL A 18 -3.91 13.42 -4.89
C VAL A 18 -3.99 11.90 -5.02
N TYR A 19 -3.30 11.38 -6.04
CA TYR A 19 -3.01 9.95 -6.12
C TYR A 19 -1.50 9.70 -6.08
N SER A 20 -0.84 10.18 -5.03
CA SER A 20 0.56 9.88 -4.76
C SER A 20 0.67 8.51 -4.10
N ALA A 21 0.55 7.46 -4.90
CA ALA A 21 1.10 6.17 -4.54
C ALA A 21 2.63 6.33 -4.44
N GLU A 22 3.20 6.30 -3.23
CA GLU A 22 4.65 6.31 -2.97
C GLU A 22 5.32 5.11 -3.67
N CYS A 23 5.62 5.28 -4.96
CA CYS A 23 6.23 4.26 -5.77
C CYS A 23 7.74 4.25 -5.52
N SER A 24 8.28 3.09 -5.15
CA SER A 24 9.71 2.91 -4.95
C SER A 24 10.44 2.64 -6.26
N THR A 25 9.81 1.98 -7.21
CA THR A 25 10.46 1.55 -8.45
C THR A 25 9.53 1.74 -9.63
N TYR A 26 10.03 2.41 -10.66
CA TYR A 26 9.33 2.62 -11.92
C TYR A 26 9.93 1.79 -13.04
N HIS A 27 9.05 1.31 -13.91
CA HIS A 27 9.40 0.82 -15.24
C HIS A 27 9.02 1.88 -16.27
N ILE A 28 9.94 2.20 -17.20
CA ILE A 28 9.66 3.08 -18.33
C ILE A 28 9.31 2.18 -19.51
N VAL A 29 8.07 2.31 -20.01
CA VAL A 29 7.55 1.52 -21.12
C VAL A 29 8.40 1.76 -22.37
N LYS A 30 8.77 0.67 -23.04
CA LYS A 30 9.42 0.67 -24.34
C LYS A 30 8.47 0.15 -25.42
N SER A 31 8.83 0.35 -26.68
CA SER A 31 8.06 -0.23 -27.79
C SER A 31 8.00 -1.75 -27.66
N GLY A 32 6.81 -2.31 -27.87
CA GLY A 32 6.55 -3.76 -27.74
C GLY A 32 6.29 -4.26 -26.31
N ASP A 33 6.32 -3.39 -25.30
CA ASP A 33 5.93 -3.77 -23.93
C ASP A 33 4.42 -3.97 -23.81
N SER A 34 4.04 -4.94 -22.98
CA SER A 34 2.66 -5.17 -22.56
C SER A 34 2.61 -5.30 -21.03
N LEU A 35 1.45 -5.04 -20.43
CA LEU A 35 1.26 -5.20 -18.99
C LEU A 35 1.64 -6.60 -18.51
N TRP A 36 1.34 -7.62 -19.32
CA TRP A 36 1.70 -9.00 -19.01
C TRP A 36 3.21 -9.22 -19.04
N ARG A 37 3.92 -8.71 -20.06
CA ARG A 37 5.40 -8.82 -20.14
C ARG A 37 6.08 -8.08 -18.99
N ILE A 38 5.58 -6.89 -18.63
CA ILE A 38 6.07 -6.10 -17.51
C ILE A 38 5.84 -6.87 -16.19
N ALA A 39 4.61 -7.35 -15.95
CA ALA A 39 4.28 -8.12 -14.75
C ALA A 39 5.18 -9.36 -14.60
N LYS A 40 5.36 -10.13 -15.68
CA LYS A 40 6.24 -11.31 -15.72
C LYS A 40 7.69 -10.95 -15.44
N LYS A 41 8.21 -9.87 -16.05
CA LYS A 41 9.59 -9.39 -15.84
C LYS A 41 9.89 -9.08 -14.38
N TYR A 42 8.95 -8.45 -13.68
CA TYR A 42 9.11 -8.05 -12.29
C TYR A 42 8.55 -9.05 -11.28
N LYS A 43 8.11 -10.23 -11.74
CA LYS A 43 7.56 -11.31 -10.91
C LYS A 43 6.43 -10.84 -9.98
N ILE A 44 5.58 -9.95 -10.48
CA ILE A 44 4.36 -9.48 -9.79
C ILE A 44 3.13 -9.92 -10.58
N SER A 45 2.01 -10.10 -9.88
CA SER A 45 0.76 -10.42 -10.57
C SER A 45 0.20 -9.22 -11.32
N LEU A 46 -0.55 -9.45 -12.41
CA LEU A 46 -1.30 -8.39 -13.09
C LEU A 46 -2.23 -7.64 -12.13
N ARG A 47 -2.85 -8.36 -11.18
CA ARG A 47 -3.71 -7.78 -10.15
C ARG A 47 -2.95 -6.80 -9.27
N GLU A 48 -1.73 -7.13 -8.85
CA GLU A 48 -0.87 -6.21 -8.09
C GLU A 48 -0.44 -5.02 -8.94
N LEU A 49 -0.05 -5.25 -10.19
CA LEU A 49 0.31 -4.17 -11.11
C LEU A 49 -0.85 -3.17 -11.28
N TYR A 50 -2.09 -3.64 -11.37
CA TYR A 50 -3.29 -2.79 -11.37
C TYR A 50 -3.57 -2.10 -10.04
N LYS A 51 -3.28 -2.74 -8.90
CA LYS A 51 -3.37 -2.07 -7.59
C LYS A 51 -2.38 -0.92 -7.47
N LEU A 52 -1.19 -1.09 -8.02
CA LEU A 52 -0.15 -0.06 -8.07
C LEU A 52 -0.48 1.05 -9.06
N ASN A 53 -1.20 0.72 -10.15
CA ASN A 53 -1.53 1.63 -11.23
C ASN A 53 -3.02 1.52 -11.63
N PRO A 54 -3.95 2.04 -10.81
CA PRO A 54 -5.39 1.84 -11.04
C PRO A 54 -5.89 2.38 -12.37
N TYR A 55 -5.26 3.46 -12.85
CA TYR A 55 -5.55 4.08 -14.14
C TYR A 55 -5.28 3.16 -15.35
N LEU A 56 -4.54 2.06 -15.17
CA LEU A 56 -4.29 1.06 -16.23
C LEU A 56 -5.46 0.09 -16.43
N ARG A 57 -6.38 -0.04 -15.47
CA ARG A 57 -7.48 -1.04 -15.55
C ARG A 57 -8.38 -0.86 -16.77
N LYS A 58 -8.51 0.38 -17.25
CA LYS A 58 -9.35 0.73 -18.41
C LYS A 58 -8.53 0.96 -19.69
N LYS A 59 -7.21 0.85 -19.65
CA LYS A 59 -6.35 1.11 -20.80
C LYS A 59 -6.12 -0.17 -21.61
N LYS A 60 -6.31 -0.06 -22.93
CA LYS A 60 -6.04 -1.14 -23.89
C LYS A 60 -4.56 -1.22 -24.30
N PHE A 61 -3.84 -0.09 -24.30
CA PHE A 61 -2.47 0.00 -24.82
C PHE A 61 -1.56 0.86 -23.92
N LEU A 62 -0.26 0.58 -24.00
CA LEU A 62 0.80 1.34 -23.32
C LEU A 62 1.50 2.26 -24.32
N LYS A 63 1.89 3.46 -23.87
CA LYS A 63 2.67 4.41 -24.68
C LYS A 63 4.15 4.33 -24.28
N PRO A 64 5.10 4.27 -25.24
CA PRO A 64 6.52 4.39 -24.94
C PRO A 64 6.82 5.65 -24.10
N GLY A 65 7.74 5.54 -23.15
CA GLY A 65 8.07 6.60 -22.19
C GLY A 65 7.13 6.69 -20.99
N GLN A 66 5.99 5.98 -20.99
CA GLN A 66 5.08 5.96 -19.85
C GLN A 66 5.73 5.31 -18.62
N LYS A 67 5.61 5.94 -17.45
CA LYS A 67 6.09 5.39 -16.17
C LYS A 67 5.02 4.49 -15.55
N ILE A 68 5.39 3.26 -15.23
CA ILE A 68 4.55 2.26 -14.57
C ILE A 68 5.16 1.95 -13.20
N CYS A 69 4.38 2.06 -12.14
CA CYS A 69 4.84 1.72 -10.80
C CYS A 69 4.90 0.20 -10.63
N ILE A 70 6.06 -0.32 -10.20
CA ILE A 70 6.29 -1.75 -10.01
C ILE A 70 6.27 -2.16 -8.53
N SER A 71 6.60 -1.24 -7.64
CA SER A 71 6.60 -1.51 -6.19
C SER A 71 6.36 -0.23 -5.41
N LYS A 72 5.73 -0.36 -4.24
CA LYS A 72 5.64 0.73 -3.25
C LYS A 72 6.76 0.58 -2.22
N LEU A 73 7.17 1.70 -1.63
CA LEU A 73 8.00 1.67 -0.45
C LEU A 73 7.25 0.87 0.62
N LYS A 74 7.83 -0.26 1.04
CA LYS A 74 7.31 -0.97 2.21
C LYS A 74 7.61 -0.08 3.41
N LYS A 75 6.60 0.64 3.90
CA LYS A 75 6.69 1.25 5.23
C LYS A 75 7.10 0.12 6.17
N LYS A 76 8.29 0.23 6.78
CA LYS A 76 8.71 -0.69 7.83
C LYS A 76 7.63 -0.60 8.89
N LYS A 77 6.71 -1.57 8.89
CA LYS A 77 5.86 -1.78 10.06
C LYS A 77 6.88 -2.05 11.15
N ASN A 78 7.00 -1.14 12.12
CA ASN A 78 7.67 -1.45 13.36
C ASN A 78 6.97 -2.71 13.86
N LYS A 79 7.57 -3.88 13.62
CA LYS A 79 7.14 -5.10 14.24
C LYS A 79 7.43 -4.83 15.70
N VAL A 80 6.40 -4.41 16.43
CA VAL A 80 6.48 -4.35 17.89
C VAL A 80 6.93 -5.73 18.28
N GLN A 81 8.19 -5.84 18.70
CA GLN A 81 8.78 -7.10 19.07
C GLN A 81 8.13 -7.45 20.41
N ARG A 82 6.96 -8.09 20.34
CA ARG A 82 6.22 -8.51 21.52
C ARG A 82 7.05 -9.58 22.18
N LYS A 83 7.79 -9.19 23.21
CA LYS A 83 8.50 -10.13 24.09
C LYS A 83 7.42 -10.81 24.93
N PHE A 84 7.14 -12.07 24.61
CA PHE A 84 6.27 -12.88 25.45
C PHE A 84 7.06 -13.30 26.70
N ILE A 85 6.48 -13.06 27.87
CA ILE A 85 7.01 -13.55 29.14
C ILE A 85 6.12 -14.73 29.53
N VAL A 86 6.65 -15.93 29.38
CA VAL A 86 5.94 -17.16 29.78
C VAL A 86 6.15 -17.37 31.27
N TYR A 87 5.06 -17.40 32.04
CA TYR A 87 5.10 -17.63 33.48
C TYR A 87 4.19 -18.80 33.85
N LYS A 88 4.76 -19.80 34.53
CA LYS A 88 3.99 -20.92 35.09
C LYS A 88 3.41 -20.49 36.44
N VAL A 89 2.09 -20.38 36.51
CA VAL A 89 1.35 -19.97 37.70
C VAL A 89 1.56 -20.96 38.83
N LYS A 90 1.78 -20.47 40.05
CA LYS A 90 1.91 -21.26 41.28
C LYS A 90 0.70 -21.05 42.19
N LYS A 91 0.45 -22.00 43.11
CA LYS A 91 -0.62 -21.91 44.11
C LYS A 91 -0.45 -20.63 44.94
N GLY A 92 -1.47 -19.78 44.99
CA GLY A 92 -1.47 -18.51 45.72
C GLY A 92 -1.05 -17.27 44.91
N ASP A 93 -0.71 -17.43 43.63
CA ASP A 93 -0.49 -16.31 42.72
C ASP A 93 -1.80 -15.58 42.39
N SER A 94 -1.71 -14.27 42.15
CA SER A 94 -2.78 -13.46 41.56
C SER A 94 -2.24 -12.68 40.37
N LEU A 95 -3.11 -12.29 39.44
CA LEU A 95 -2.73 -11.49 38.26
C LEU A 95 -1.96 -10.22 38.66
N ILE A 96 -2.40 -9.54 39.72
CA ILE A 96 -1.74 -8.33 40.25
C ILE A 96 -0.33 -8.64 40.77
N LYS A 97 -0.16 -9.74 41.54
CA LYS A 97 1.15 -10.15 42.05
C LYS A 97 2.12 -10.54 40.94
N ILE A 98 1.63 -11.30 39.95
CA ILE A 98 2.42 -11.73 38.79
C ILE A 98 2.84 -10.52 37.97
N ALA A 99 1.91 -9.62 37.68
CA ALA A 99 2.16 -8.43 36.90
C ALA A 99 3.20 -7.52 37.57
N LYS A 100 3.07 -7.30 38.88
CA LYS A 100 4.07 -6.57 39.68
C LYS A 100 5.46 -7.22 39.62
N LYS A 101 5.53 -8.55 39.75
CA LYS A 101 6.79 -9.32 39.69
C LYS A 101 7.46 -9.25 38.32
N ILE A 102 6.67 -9.25 37.26
CA ILE A 102 7.13 -9.23 35.87
C ILE A 102 7.34 -7.79 35.36
N GLY A 103 6.89 -6.78 36.11
CA GLY A 103 6.99 -5.37 35.73
C GLY A 103 5.99 -4.95 34.64
N VAL A 104 4.83 -5.61 34.59
CA VAL A 104 3.72 -5.27 33.66
C VAL A 104 2.53 -4.73 34.45
N LYS A 105 1.68 -3.94 33.79
CA LYS A 105 0.43 -3.42 34.37
C LYS A 105 -0.76 -4.28 33.93
N VAL A 106 -1.72 -4.46 34.84
CA VAL A 106 -3.03 -5.06 34.56
C VAL A 106 -4.03 -3.91 34.46
N SER A 107 -4.84 -3.88 33.41
CA SER A 107 -5.89 -2.88 33.18
C SER A 107 -7.25 -3.37 33.68
#